data_AF-A0A154WFN4-F1
#
_entry.id   AF-A0A154WFN4-F1
#
_cell.length_a   1.000
_cell.length_b   1.000
_cell.length_c   1.000
_cell.angle_alpha   90.00
_cell.angle_beta   90.00
_cell.angle_gamma   90.00
#
_symmetry.space_group_name_H-M   'P 1'
#
loop_
_entity.id
_entity.type
_entity.pdbx_description
1 polymer ?
#
loop_
_entity_poly.entity_id
_entity_poly.type
_entity_poly.pdbx_seq_one_letter_code
_entity_poly.pdbx_strand_id
1 'polypeptide(L)'
;MFSLAKKKDPEAERRLIDALKARCDAQLAQLSGMAEKADTSGAERAAARLVELAKNPKLPGADKKFYMSEAQRLECEANIKATDAAVHRAMAAAMADDKETRDKEITALRKTMQKAISLRAPTGFRMNTEKSLENILLSGNVKHDGPTKAKPLDTAPKLERSAKDGLPAIVAAPQDAKE
;
A
#
# COMPACT_ATOMS: atom_id res chain seq x y z
N MET A 1 15.81 57.52 -38.30
CA MET A 1 16.25 56.34 -37.53
C MET A 1 15.27 55.20 -37.80
N PHE A 2 15.58 54.32 -38.76
CA PHE A 2 14.70 53.20 -39.10
C PHE A 2 14.93 52.05 -38.12
N SER A 3 13.92 51.78 -37.29
CA SER A 3 13.84 50.56 -36.49
C SER A 3 13.67 49.37 -37.43
N LEU A 4 14.74 48.57 -37.56
CA LEU A 4 14.71 47.27 -38.23
C LEU A 4 13.82 46.34 -37.40
N ALA A 5 12.53 46.31 -37.72
CA ALA A 5 11.62 45.26 -37.30
C ALA A 5 12.20 43.93 -37.79
N LYS A 6 12.91 43.21 -36.91
CA LYS A 6 13.32 41.81 -37.13
C LYS A 6 12.04 41.04 -37.45
N LYS A 7 11.82 40.70 -38.73
CA LYS A 7 10.81 39.74 -39.14
C LYS A 7 11.12 38.46 -38.34
N LYS A 8 10.26 38.13 -37.37
CA LYS A 8 10.30 36.82 -36.73
C LYS A 8 10.14 35.79 -37.84
N ASP A 9 11.18 35.01 -38.07
CA ASP A 9 11.11 33.88 -38.98
C ASP A 9 10.06 32.89 -38.41
N PRO A 10 8.92 32.70 -39.10
CA PRO A 10 7.85 31.84 -38.62
C PRO A 10 8.31 30.38 -38.49
N GLU A 11 9.33 29.97 -39.24
CA GLU A 11 9.88 28.62 -39.16
C GLU A 11 10.72 28.45 -37.89
N ALA A 12 11.52 29.45 -37.51
CA ALA A 12 12.28 29.45 -36.27
C ALA A 12 11.37 29.46 -35.03
N GLU A 13 10.23 30.16 -35.08
CA GLU A 13 9.23 30.18 -34.00
C GLU A 13 8.54 28.81 -33.85
N ARG A 14 8.20 28.15 -34.96
CA ARG A 14 7.67 26.77 -34.95
C ARG A 14 8.66 25.77 -34.35
N ARG A 15 9.91 25.78 -34.81
CA ARG A 15 10.96 24.89 -34.28
C ARG A 15 11.17 25.06 -32.78
N LEU A 16 11.03 26.29 -32.27
CA LEU A 16 11.15 26.56 -30.85
C LEU A 16 9.96 26.02 -30.06
N ILE A 17 8.74 26.14 -30.59
CA ILE A 17 7.54 25.54 -29.98
C ILE A 17 7.66 24.02 -29.95
N ASP A 18 8.10 23.40 -31.04
CA ASP A 18 8.27 21.94 -31.12
C ASP A 18 9.34 21.44 -30.14
N ALA A 19 10.45 22.17 -30.00
CA ALA A 19 11.48 21.86 -29.01
C ALA A 19 10.96 21.99 -27.56
N LEU A 20 10.09 22.97 -27.28
CA LEU A 20 9.45 23.11 -25.98
C LEU A 20 8.49 21.95 -25.70
N LYS A 21 7.68 21.55 -26.68
CA LYS A 21 6.79 20.39 -26.57
C LYS A 21 7.58 19.11 -26.29
N ALA A 22 8.61 18.84 -27.07
CA ALA A 22 9.48 17.68 -26.87
C ALA A 22 10.11 17.66 -25.46
N ARG A 23 10.47 18.82 -24.92
CA ARG A 23 10.97 18.92 -23.54
C ARG A 23 9.89 18.65 -22.49
N CYS A 24 8.67 19.14 -22.71
CA CYS A 24 7.52 18.82 -21.84
C CYS A 24 7.19 17.32 -21.90
N ASP A 25 7.19 16.71 -23.08
CA ASP A 25 6.92 15.28 -23.27
C ASP A 25 7.98 14.42 -22.59
N ALA A 26 9.26 14.80 -22.68
CA ALA A 26 10.33 14.12 -21.96
C ALA A 26 10.16 14.21 -20.43
N GLN A 27 9.70 15.36 -19.91
CA GLN A 27 9.39 15.52 -18.49
C GLN A 27 8.16 14.71 -18.08
N LEU A 28 7.13 14.62 -18.93
CA LEU A 28 5.97 13.75 -18.71
C LEU A 28 6.39 12.27 -18.62
N ALA A 29 7.24 11.79 -19.52
CA ALA A 29 7.75 10.43 -19.49
C ALA A 29 8.50 10.12 -18.18
N GLN A 30 9.33 11.07 -17.71
CA GLN A 30 10.01 10.94 -16.42
C GLN A 30 9.01 10.89 -15.25
N LEU A 31 8.00 11.76 -15.26
CA LEU A 31 6.98 11.81 -14.23
C LEU A 31 6.12 10.54 -14.21
N SER A 32 5.78 10.00 -15.39
CA SER A 32 5.06 8.73 -15.53
C SER A 32 5.86 7.58 -14.93
N GLY A 33 7.16 7.47 -15.21
CA GLY A 33 8.01 6.45 -14.60
C GLY A 33 8.16 6.60 -13.07
N MET A 34 8.09 7.82 -12.53
CA MET A 34 8.04 8.05 -11.08
C MET A 34 6.70 7.64 -10.47
N ALA A 35 5.59 7.92 -11.17
CA ALA A 35 4.26 7.53 -10.76
C ALA A 35 4.09 6.00 -10.73
N GLU A 36 4.66 5.28 -11.70
CA GLU A 36 4.68 3.81 -11.71
C GLU A 36 5.42 3.23 -10.50
N LYS A 37 6.52 3.85 -10.09
CA LYS A 37 7.33 3.42 -8.94
C LYS A 37 6.78 3.90 -7.59
N ALA A 38 5.66 4.63 -7.58
CA ALA A 38 5.10 5.28 -6.40
C ALA A 38 6.11 6.21 -5.68
N ASP A 39 7.06 6.81 -6.40
CA ASP A 39 8.00 7.80 -5.85
C ASP A 39 7.31 9.17 -5.78
N THR A 40 6.64 9.42 -4.65
CA THR A 40 5.90 10.67 -4.40
C THR A 40 6.78 11.90 -4.39
N SER A 41 8.00 11.79 -3.84
CA SER A 41 8.95 12.90 -3.74
C SER A 41 9.57 13.28 -5.08
N GLY A 42 9.86 12.29 -5.92
CA GLY A 42 10.31 12.47 -7.28
C GLY A 42 9.19 13.06 -8.13
N ALA A 43 7.99 12.48 -8.03
CA ALA A 43 6.81 12.90 -8.79
C ALA A 43 6.43 14.35 -8.49
N GLU A 44 6.38 14.79 -7.23
CA GLU A 44 6.08 16.18 -6.87
C GLU A 44 7.11 17.15 -7.48
N ARG A 45 8.41 16.84 -7.38
CA ARG A 45 9.47 17.66 -7.97
C ARG A 45 9.40 17.69 -9.49
N ALA A 46 9.08 16.57 -10.13
CA ALA A 46 8.94 16.48 -11.59
C ALA A 46 7.69 17.22 -12.08
N ALA A 47 6.55 17.08 -11.39
CA ALA A 47 5.33 17.82 -11.67
C ALA A 47 5.54 19.34 -11.55
N ALA A 48 6.20 19.80 -10.50
CA ALA A 48 6.55 21.21 -10.34
C ALA A 48 7.42 21.74 -11.49
N ARG A 49 8.45 20.97 -11.90
CA ARG A 49 9.29 21.34 -13.05
C ARG A 49 8.51 21.42 -14.36
N LEU A 50 7.60 20.46 -14.59
CA LEU A 50 6.76 20.45 -15.79
C LEU A 50 5.78 21.62 -15.80
N VAL A 51 5.19 21.97 -14.65
CA VAL A 51 4.32 23.14 -14.51
C VAL A 51 5.09 24.43 -14.80
N GLU A 52 6.31 24.58 -14.28
CA GLU A 52 7.15 25.75 -14.59
C GLU A 52 7.52 25.81 -16.08
N LEU A 53 7.83 24.69 -16.70
CA LEU A 53 8.11 24.62 -18.14
C LEU A 53 6.87 25.00 -18.98
N ALA A 54 5.69 24.53 -18.58
CA ALA A 54 4.42 24.81 -19.25
C ALA A 54 3.95 26.27 -19.10
N LYS A 55 4.51 27.04 -18.15
CA LYS A 55 4.25 28.48 -18.02
C LYS A 55 4.90 29.32 -19.13
N ASN A 56 5.73 28.74 -19.99
CA ASN A 56 6.39 29.46 -21.07
C ASN A 56 5.35 30.15 -22.00
N PRO A 57 5.45 31.48 -22.23
CA PRO A 57 4.47 32.23 -23.01
C PRO A 57 4.43 31.85 -24.49
N LYS A 58 5.45 31.14 -24.99
CA LYS A 58 5.50 30.67 -26.37
C LYS A 58 4.74 29.36 -26.58
N LEU A 59 4.34 28.68 -25.50
CA LEU A 59 3.58 27.44 -25.60
C LEU A 59 2.10 27.76 -25.90
N PRO A 60 1.47 27.09 -26.88
CA PRO A 60 0.04 27.27 -27.13
C PRO A 60 -0.80 26.97 -25.88
N GLY A 61 -1.86 27.75 -25.67
CA GLY A 61 -2.68 27.65 -24.45
C GLY A 61 -3.33 26.29 -24.23
N ALA A 62 -3.64 25.55 -25.31
CA ALA A 62 -4.14 24.18 -25.24
C ALA A 62 -3.09 23.21 -24.68
N ASP A 63 -1.86 23.27 -25.20
CA ASP A 63 -0.74 22.43 -24.75
C ASP A 63 -0.39 22.75 -23.29
N LYS A 64 -0.39 24.03 -22.91
CA LYS A 64 -0.17 24.44 -21.51
C LYS A 64 -1.17 23.78 -20.56
N LYS A 65 -2.46 23.83 -20.89
CA LYS A 65 -3.51 23.21 -20.07
C LYS A 65 -3.31 21.71 -19.98
N PHE A 66 -2.99 21.06 -21.11
CA PHE A 66 -2.72 19.62 -21.18
C PHE A 66 -1.56 19.22 -20.26
N TYR A 67 -0.39 19.85 -20.38
CA TYR A 67 0.78 19.50 -19.56
C TYR A 67 0.54 19.74 -18.07
N MET A 68 -0.17 20.81 -17.70
CA MET A 68 -0.50 21.09 -16.30
C MET A 68 -1.50 20.07 -15.73
N SER A 69 -2.55 19.73 -16.48
CA SER A 69 -3.52 18.72 -16.03
C SER A 69 -2.89 17.34 -15.94
N GLU A 70 -2.02 16.99 -16.89
CA GLU A 70 -1.37 15.68 -16.92
C GLU A 70 -0.31 15.56 -15.82
N ALA A 71 0.42 16.64 -15.52
CA ALA A 71 1.31 16.70 -14.37
C ALA A 71 0.56 16.42 -13.06
N GLN A 72 -0.57 17.09 -12.84
CA GLN A 72 -1.41 16.89 -11.67
C GLN A 72 -1.97 15.46 -11.61
N ARG A 73 -2.42 14.91 -12.75
CA ARG A 73 -2.95 13.54 -12.83
C ARG A 73 -1.90 12.51 -12.42
N LEU A 74 -0.68 12.61 -12.96
CA LEU A 74 0.41 11.68 -12.66
C LEU A 74 0.93 11.82 -11.23
N GLU A 75 1.01 13.05 -10.71
CA GLU A 75 1.34 13.27 -9.29
C GLU A 75 0.29 12.64 -8.37
N CYS A 76 -1.00 12.78 -8.71
CA CYS A 76 -2.09 12.13 -7.99
C CYS A 76 -1.96 10.60 -8.03
N GLU A 77 -1.70 10.03 -9.22
CA GLU A 77 -1.51 8.60 -9.42
C GLU A 77 -0.35 8.04 -8.58
N ALA A 78 0.78 8.75 -8.51
CA ALA A 78 1.91 8.39 -7.65
C ALA A 78 1.51 8.32 -6.17
N ASN A 79 0.73 9.31 -5.70
CA ASN A 79 0.28 9.36 -4.31
C ASN A 79 -0.77 8.30 -3.98
N ILE A 80 -1.66 7.96 -4.92
CA ILE A 80 -2.62 6.86 -4.78
C ILE A 80 -1.86 5.53 -4.61
N LYS A 81 -0.96 5.21 -5.54
CA LYS A 81 -0.16 3.97 -5.46
C LYS A 81 0.70 3.89 -4.20
N ALA A 82 1.29 5.01 -3.78
CA ALA A 82 2.06 5.07 -2.54
C ALA A 82 1.17 4.83 -1.30
N THR A 83 -0.07 5.33 -1.32
CA THR A 83 -1.04 5.09 -0.25
C THR A 83 -1.43 3.61 -0.20
N ASP A 84 -1.73 3.00 -1.34
CA ASP A 84 -2.05 1.57 -1.41
C ASP A 84 -0.89 0.71 -0.91
N ALA A 85 0.35 1.04 -1.30
CA ALA A 85 1.54 0.35 -0.81
C ALA A 85 1.72 0.51 0.71
N ALA A 86 1.45 1.69 1.27
CA ALA A 86 1.50 1.93 2.71
C ALA A 86 0.38 1.17 3.46
N VAL A 87 -0.82 1.07 2.90
CA VAL A 87 -1.93 0.24 3.43
C VAL A 87 -1.47 -1.21 3.54
N HIS A 88 -0.90 -1.78 2.48
CA HIS A 88 -0.44 -3.17 2.50
C HIS A 88 0.68 -3.41 3.51
N ARG A 89 1.68 -2.51 3.59
CA ARG A 89 2.76 -2.61 4.59
C ARG A 89 2.24 -2.47 6.02
N ALA A 90 1.33 -1.53 6.28
CA ALA A 90 0.71 -1.35 7.58
C ALA A 90 -0.12 -2.57 8.00
N MET A 91 -0.84 -3.18 7.05
CA MET A 91 -1.60 -4.41 7.30
C MET A 91 -0.68 -5.60 7.60
N ALA A 92 0.42 -5.75 6.86
CA ALA A 92 1.42 -6.79 7.14
C ALA A 92 2.05 -6.61 8.53
N ALA A 93 2.39 -5.37 8.91
CA ALA A 93 2.92 -5.07 10.24
C ALA A 93 1.88 -5.34 11.35
N ALA A 94 0.60 -5.02 11.10
CA ALA A 94 -0.50 -5.34 12.01
C ALA A 94 -0.66 -6.85 12.22
N MET A 95 -0.52 -7.67 11.16
CA MET A 95 -0.54 -9.13 11.26
C MET A 95 0.68 -9.70 11.99
N ALA A 96 1.84 -9.07 11.82
CA ALA A 96 3.08 -9.44 12.50
C ALA A 96 3.15 -8.97 13.97
N ASP A 97 2.17 -8.19 14.43
CA ASP A 97 2.16 -7.56 15.76
C ASP A 97 3.35 -6.60 15.97
N ASP A 98 3.85 -6.02 14.86
CA ASP A 98 4.88 -4.99 14.87
C ASP A 98 4.22 -3.61 14.91
N LYS A 99 3.99 -3.14 16.14
CA LYS A 99 3.34 -1.85 16.39
C LYS A 99 4.14 -0.67 15.84
N GLU A 100 5.47 -0.70 15.94
CA GLU A 100 6.32 0.42 15.51
C GLU A 100 6.24 0.61 14.00
N THR A 101 6.41 -0.48 13.23
CA THR A 101 6.29 -0.44 11.78
C THR A 101 4.87 -0.09 11.34
N ARG A 102 3.84 -0.62 12.03
CA ARG A 102 2.44 -0.28 11.75
C ARG A 102 2.18 1.21 11.90
N ASP A 103 2.56 1.82 13.02
CA ASP A 103 2.29 3.23 13.31
C ASP A 103 3.06 4.17 12.35
N LYS A 104 4.28 3.78 11.95
CA LYS A 104 5.05 4.47 10.92
C LYS A 104 4.34 4.47 9.56
N GLU A 105 3.88 3.30 9.10
CA GLU A 105 3.19 3.18 7.82
C GLU A 105 1.81 3.85 7.84
N ILE A 106 1.09 3.85 8.96
CA ILE A 106 -0.16 4.62 9.13
C ILE A 106 0.09 6.12 8.96
N THR A 107 1.20 6.63 9.52
CA THR A 107 1.56 8.04 9.38
C THR A 107 1.87 8.39 7.93
N ALA A 108 2.63 7.52 7.24
CA ALA A 108 2.93 7.67 5.82
C ALA A 108 1.65 7.65 4.96
N LEU A 109 0.77 6.68 5.20
CA LEU A 109 -0.53 6.51 4.55
C LEU A 109 -1.38 7.79 4.67
N ARG A 110 -1.53 8.34 5.88
CA ARG A 110 -2.32 9.57 6.10
C ARG A 110 -1.77 10.74 5.29
N LYS A 111 -0.45 10.90 5.27
CA LYS A 111 0.22 11.97 4.53
C LYS A 111 0.00 11.85 3.02
N THR A 112 0.23 10.68 2.44
CA THR A 112 0.06 10.47 0.99
C THR A 112 -1.41 10.52 0.58
N MET A 113 -2.32 10.01 1.42
CA MET A 113 -3.76 10.08 1.20
C MET A 113 -4.24 11.54 1.14
N GLN A 114 -3.85 12.37 2.10
CA GLN A 114 -4.23 13.80 2.11
C GLN A 114 -3.72 14.54 0.87
N LYS A 115 -2.50 14.22 0.42
CA LYS A 115 -1.93 14.79 -0.81
C LYS A 115 -2.67 14.32 -2.05
N ALA A 116 -3.02 13.04 -2.16
CA ALA A 116 -3.83 12.55 -3.27
C ALA A 116 -5.21 13.25 -3.33
N ILE A 117 -5.85 13.45 -2.17
CA ILE A 117 -7.13 14.15 -2.07
C ILE A 117 -7.02 15.61 -2.54
N SER A 118 -5.98 16.33 -2.13
CA SER A 118 -5.77 17.73 -2.56
C SER A 118 -5.50 17.84 -4.07
N LEU A 119 -4.93 16.79 -4.66
CA LEU A 119 -4.73 16.66 -6.11
C LEU A 119 -5.96 16.15 -6.87
N ARG A 120 -7.12 16.05 -6.21
CA ARG A 120 -8.42 15.59 -6.76
C ARG A 120 -8.44 14.10 -7.13
N ALA A 121 -7.95 13.25 -6.22
CA ALA A 121 -8.17 11.80 -6.30
C ALA A 121 -9.67 11.44 -6.50
N PRO A 122 -9.96 10.27 -7.09
CA PRO A 122 -11.33 9.83 -7.35
C PRO A 122 -12.22 9.83 -6.11
N THR A 123 -13.52 10.07 -6.28
CA THR A 123 -14.50 10.29 -5.20
C THR A 123 -14.58 9.15 -4.18
N GLY A 124 -14.30 7.90 -4.59
CA GLY A 124 -14.29 6.74 -3.71
C GLY A 124 -12.96 6.45 -3.00
N PHE A 125 -11.86 7.10 -3.42
CA PHE A 125 -10.50 6.80 -2.92
C PHE A 125 -10.38 7.03 -1.41
N ARG A 126 -10.89 8.17 -0.93
CA ARG A 126 -10.85 8.54 0.49
C ARG A 126 -11.57 7.50 1.35
N MET A 127 -12.82 7.19 1.01
CA MET A 127 -13.65 6.24 1.78
C MET A 127 -13.03 4.84 1.80
N ASN A 128 -12.49 4.37 0.68
CA ASN A 128 -11.86 3.05 0.61
C ASN A 128 -10.57 2.99 1.45
N THR A 129 -9.78 4.06 1.43
CA THR A 129 -8.55 4.16 2.23
C THR A 129 -8.86 4.26 3.72
N GLU A 130 -9.88 5.04 4.11
CA GLU A 130 -10.33 5.17 5.50
C GLU A 130 -10.83 3.82 6.06
N LYS A 131 -11.62 3.06 5.29
CA LYS A 131 -12.04 1.69 5.66
C LYS A 131 -10.84 0.75 5.85
N SER A 132 -9.86 0.85 4.96
CA SER A 132 -8.64 0.03 5.07
C SER A 132 -7.83 0.38 6.32
N LEU A 133 -7.74 1.68 6.64
CA LEU A 133 -7.10 2.16 7.85
C LEU A 133 -7.81 1.66 9.12
N GLU A 134 -9.14 1.69 9.14
CA GLU A 134 -9.95 1.13 10.24
C GLU A 134 -9.66 -0.36 10.43
N ASN A 135 -9.66 -1.14 9.34
CA ASN A 135 -9.33 -2.56 9.39
C ASN A 135 -7.92 -2.81 9.96
N ILE A 136 -6.93 -2.01 9.58
CA ILE A 136 -5.56 -2.11 10.10
C ILE A 136 -5.51 -1.83 11.61
N LEU A 137 -6.23 -0.81 12.08
CA LEU A 137 -6.26 -0.43 13.50
C LEU A 137 -6.97 -1.48 14.36
N LEU A 138 -7.98 -2.15 13.81
CA LEU A 138 -8.69 -3.25 14.48
C LEU A 138 -7.93 -4.59 14.37
N SER A 139 -6.97 -4.70 13.45
CA SER A 139 -6.14 -5.88 13.25
C SER A 139 -4.87 -5.82 14.10
N GLY A 140 -4.50 -6.94 14.72
CA GLY A 140 -3.21 -7.08 15.43
C GLY A 140 -3.27 -7.07 16.96
N ASN A 141 -4.32 -7.60 17.58
CA ASN A 141 -4.40 -7.77 19.05
C ASN A 141 -4.92 -9.16 19.48
N VAL A 142 -4.86 -10.19 18.62
CA VAL A 142 -5.40 -11.53 18.93
C VAL A 142 -4.30 -12.58 18.95
N LYS A 143 -3.19 -12.31 19.64
CA LYS A 143 -2.37 -13.39 20.17
C LYS A 143 -3.03 -13.85 21.46
N HIS A 144 -3.80 -14.93 21.35
CA HIS A 144 -4.28 -15.64 22.53
C HIS A 144 -3.08 -16.45 23.06
N ASP A 145 -2.28 -15.85 23.95
CA ASP A 145 -1.17 -16.54 24.64
C ASP A 145 -1.71 -17.45 25.77
N GLY A 146 -2.62 -18.34 25.41
CA GLY A 146 -3.19 -19.30 26.35
C GLY A 146 -4.30 -20.15 25.73
N PRO A 147 -4.58 -21.33 26.31
CA PRO A 147 -5.65 -22.19 25.85
C PRO A 147 -6.97 -21.42 25.88
N THR A 148 -7.56 -21.22 24.70
CA THR A 148 -8.90 -20.66 24.59
C THR A 148 -9.88 -21.63 25.26
N LYS A 149 -10.94 -21.10 25.90
CA LYS A 149 -11.98 -21.89 26.59
C LYS A 149 -12.59 -23.04 25.75
N ALA A 150 -12.37 -23.05 24.43
CA ALA A 150 -12.80 -24.09 23.51
C ALA A 150 -11.97 -25.39 23.58
N LYS A 151 -10.79 -25.39 24.18
CA LYS A 151 -10.05 -26.62 24.52
C LYS A 151 -9.78 -26.62 26.02
N PRO A 152 -10.56 -27.37 26.83
CA PRO A 152 -10.18 -27.68 28.20
C PRO A 152 -8.75 -28.22 28.18
N LEU A 153 -7.90 -27.71 29.08
CA LEU A 153 -6.64 -28.36 29.38
C LEU A 153 -6.98 -29.83 29.69
N ASP A 154 -6.40 -30.77 28.95
CA ASP A 154 -6.51 -32.19 29.26
C ASP A 154 -5.61 -32.47 30.49
N THR A 155 -5.99 -31.86 31.61
CA THR A 155 -5.49 -32.14 32.96
C THR A 155 -6.31 -33.26 33.59
N ALA A 156 -6.81 -34.19 32.77
CA ALA A 156 -7.24 -35.47 33.29
C ALA A 156 -5.99 -36.17 33.85
N PRO A 157 -5.97 -36.57 35.13
CA PRO A 157 -4.91 -37.41 35.65
C PRO A 157 -4.84 -38.66 34.77
N LYS A 158 -3.68 -38.94 34.17
CA LYS A 158 -3.47 -40.22 33.50
C LYS A 158 -3.62 -41.29 34.58
N LEU A 159 -4.76 -41.98 34.58
CA LEU A 159 -4.97 -43.19 35.37
C LEU A 159 -3.89 -44.18 34.94
N GLU A 160 -2.81 -44.26 35.71
CA GLU A 160 -1.92 -45.40 35.63
C GLU A 160 -2.75 -46.63 35.98
N ARG A 161 -3.03 -47.45 34.98
CA ARG A 161 -3.64 -48.76 35.20
C ARG A 161 -2.61 -49.65 35.89
N SER A 162 -2.60 -49.65 37.23
CA SER A 162 -2.01 -50.72 38.02
C SER A 162 -2.87 -51.97 37.86
N ALA A 163 -2.66 -52.73 36.78
CA ALA A 163 -3.28 -54.03 36.58
C ALA A 163 -2.19 -55.11 36.61
N LYS A 164 -1.76 -55.46 37.83
CA LYS A 164 -1.26 -56.78 38.16
C LYS A 164 -1.20 -56.90 39.68
N ASP A 165 -2.30 -57.31 40.28
CA ASP A 165 -2.28 -58.10 41.49
C ASP A 165 -3.55 -58.95 41.56
N GLY A 166 -3.34 -60.18 42.01
CA GLY A 166 -4.07 -61.35 41.57
C GLY A 166 -5.48 -61.47 42.11
N LEU A 167 -6.35 -62.01 41.26
CA LEU A 167 -7.56 -62.71 41.69
C LEU A 167 -7.29 -64.22 41.63
N PRO A 168 -7.69 -64.98 42.67
CA PRO A 168 -7.29 -66.36 42.89
C PRO A 168 -7.95 -67.32 41.88
N ALA A 169 -7.17 -68.30 41.42
CA ALA A 169 -7.67 -69.42 40.64
C ALA A 169 -8.69 -70.20 41.48
N ILE A 170 -9.93 -70.22 40.99
CA ILE A 170 -11.01 -71.07 41.49
C ILE A 170 -10.60 -72.53 41.22
N VAL A 171 -10.33 -73.26 42.30
CA VAL A 171 -10.01 -74.70 42.26
C VAL A 171 -11.29 -75.45 41.89
N ALA A 172 -11.30 -76.02 40.69
CA ALA A 172 -12.28 -77.02 40.29
C ALA A 172 -11.89 -78.37 40.91
N ALA A 173 -12.77 -78.92 41.74
CA ALA A 173 -12.68 -80.30 42.22
C ALA A 173 -13.26 -81.26 41.17
N PRO A 174 -12.61 -82.39 40.88
CA PRO A 174 -13.30 -83.58 40.41
C PRO A 174 -13.49 -84.56 41.57
N GLN A 175 -14.75 -84.91 41.80
CA GLN A 175 -15.12 -86.17 42.43
C GLN A 175 -14.71 -87.29 41.48
N ASP A 176 -13.97 -88.29 41.94
CA ASP A 176 -14.18 -89.66 41.47
C ASP A 176 -13.74 -90.69 42.52
N ALA A 177 -14.47 -91.79 42.48
CA ALA A 177 -14.69 -92.74 43.55
C ALA A 177 -13.60 -93.82 43.64
N LYS A 178 -13.63 -94.47 44.81
CA LYS A 178 -12.78 -95.57 45.28
C LYS A 178 -12.92 -96.86 44.46
N GLU A 179 -11.84 -97.64 44.51
CA GLU A 179 -11.82 -99.12 44.41
C GLU A 179 -12.79 -99.80 45.39
#